data_AF-A0A7C4EEM9-F1
#
_entry.id   AF-A0A7C4EEM9-F1
#
_cell.length_a   1.000
_cell.length_b   1.000
_cell.length_c   1.000
_cell.angle_alpha   90.00
_cell.angle_beta   90.00
_cell.angle_gamma   90.00
#
_symmetry.space_group_name_H-M   'P 1'
#
loop_
_entity.id
_entity.type
_entity.pdbx_description
1 polymer ?
#
loop_
_entity_poly.entity_id
_entity_poly.type
_entity_poly.pdbx_seq_one_letter_code
_entity_poly.pdbx_strand_id
1 'polypeptide(L)'
;MQTKKYRIEEFNNRELFEAAAHQSKSLIDIRMPAGEVPDDSISGKIRYPHYPFRYILWISALMALLALLFQIWATTVSYPLFFSGKNPSSWILYIPFAFELFVFFAVVAAAIVAYSRMYMFRFDFNENKYYVISKEIQE
;
A
#
# COMPACT_ATOMS: atom_id res chain seq x y z
N MET A 1 15.89 -0.56 29.60
CA MET A 1 15.28 -0.04 28.36
C MET A 1 16.37 -0.08 27.28
N GLN A 2 16.41 -1.12 26.43
CA GLN A 2 17.49 -1.25 25.44
C GLN A 2 17.26 -0.29 24.27
N THR A 3 18.17 0.67 24.09
CA THR A 3 18.16 1.60 22.96
C THR A 3 18.54 0.84 21.69
N LYS A 4 17.59 0.66 20.76
CA LYS A 4 17.89 0.12 19.42
C LYS A 4 18.84 1.09 18.72
N LYS A 5 20.07 0.66 18.47
CA LYS A 5 21.06 1.43 17.72
C LYS A 5 21.05 0.96 16.26
N TYR A 6 21.00 1.93 15.37
CA TYR A 6 20.92 1.71 13.93
C TYR A 6 22.25 2.10 13.31
N ARG A 7 22.75 1.27 12.39
CA ARG A 7 23.93 1.59 11.59
C ARG A 7 23.49 1.92 10.17
N ILE A 8 23.93 3.07 9.68
CA ILE A 8 23.72 3.53 8.31
C ILE A 8 25.09 3.54 7.64
N GLU A 9 25.26 2.73 6.62
CA GLU A 9 26.48 2.66 5.82
C GLU A 9 26.20 3.20 4.41
N GLU A 10 27.02 4.13 3.96
CA GLU A 10 26.95 4.72 2.62
C GLU A 10 27.97 4.07 1.70
N PHE A 11 27.55 3.71 0.50
CA PHE A 11 28.41 3.12 -0.53
C PHE A 11 28.27 3.87 -1.84
N ASN A 12 29.39 4.06 -2.54
CA ASN A 12 29.43 4.64 -3.88
C ASN A 12 29.52 3.57 -4.98
N ASN A 13 29.72 2.30 -4.61
CA ASN A 13 29.84 1.18 -5.54
C ASN A 13 28.82 0.10 -5.16
N ARG A 14 28.09 -0.38 -6.17
CA ARG A 14 27.09 -1.42 -6.06
C ARG A 14 27.66 -2.73 -5.50
N GLU A 15 28.85 -3.14 -5.93
CA GLU A 15 29.46 -4.41 -5.47
C GLU A 15 29.72 -4.40 -3.97
N LEU A 16 30.21 -3.27 -3.44
CA LEU A 16 30.45 -3.09 -2.00
C LEU A 16 29.15 -3.06 -1.21
N PHE A 17 28.13 -2.41 -1.78
CA PHE A 17 26.78 -2.40 -1.21
C PHE A 17 26.19 -3.81 -1.12
N GLU A 18 26.27 -4.59 -2.21
CA GLU A 18 25.76 -5.96 -2.24
C GLU A 18 26.52 -6.84 -1.25
N ALA A 19 27.86 -6.77 -1.20
CA ALA A 19 28.65 -7.50 -0.21
C ALA A 19 28.24 -7.16 1.24
N ALA A 20 28.05 -5.88 1.55
CA ALA A 20 27.61 -5.43 2.87
C ALA A 20 26.18 -5.89 3.19
N ALA A 21 25.27 -5.84 2.22
CA ALA A 21 23.90 -6.34 2.35
C ALA A 21 23.87 -7.86 2.56
N HIS A 22 24.76 -8.61 1.89
CA HIS A 22 24.91 -10.04 2.07
C HIS A 22 25.47 -10.42 3.44
N GLN A 23 26.45 -9.65 3.93
CA GLN A 23 27.08 -9.86 5.23
C GLN A 23 26.15 -9.49 6.39
N SER A 24 25.23 -8.55 6.19
CA SER A 24 24.27 -8.13 7.21
C SER A 24 23.29 -9.26 7.57
N LYS A 25 23.26 -9.60 8.87
CA LYS A 25 22.37 -10.63 9.43
C LYS A 25 20.90 -10.17 9.51
N SER A 26 20.67 -8.85 9.62
CA SER A 26 19.32 -8.29 9.63
C SER A 26 19.28 -6.90 9.02
N LEU A 27 18.72 -6.82 7.81
CA LEU A 27 18.45 -5.57 7.11
C LEU A 27 17.09 -5.02 7.54
N ILE A 28 17.07 -3.74 7.90
CA ILE A 28 15.81 -3.03 8.16
C ILE A 28 15.30 -2.43 6.86
N ASP A 29 16.19 -1.76 6.15
CA ASP A 29 15.87 -1.02 4.95
C ASP A 29 17.14 -0.85 4.10
N ILE A 30 16.95 -0.65 2.80
CA ILE A 30 18.01 -0.34 1.85
C ILE A 30 17.52 0.77 0.92
N ARG A 31 18.41 1.70 0.58
CA ARG A 31 18.13 2.74 -0.41
C ARG A 31 19.09 2.60 -1.58
N MET A 32 18.52 2.68 -2.78
CA MET A 32 19.22 2.55 -4.05
C MET A 32 18.86 3.74 -4.92
N PRO A 33 19.72 4.08 -5.90
CA PRO A 33 19.39 5.07 -6.90
C PRO A 33 18.16 4.64 -7.74
N ALA A 34 17.48 5.63 -8.31
CA ALA A 34 16.27 5.41 -9.09
C ALA A 34 16.56 4.53 -10.31
N GLY A 35 15.74 3.50 -10.52
CA GLY A 35 15.88 2.56 -11.64
C GLY A 35 16.62 1.26 -11.29
N GLU A 36 17.25 1.18 -10.12
CA GLU A 36 17.86 -0.05 -9.63
C GLU A 36 16.94 -0.83 -8.70
N VAL A 37 17.04 -2.15 -8.76
CA VAL A 37 16.24 -3.09 -7.98
C VAL A 37 17.20 -4.00 -7.20
N PRO A 38 16.95 -4.27 -5.91
CA PRO A 38 17.73 -5.24 -5.18
C PRO A 38 17.72 -6.59 -5.87
N ASP A 39 18.86 -7.27 -5.84
CA ASP A 39 18.92 -8.69 -6.15
C ASP A 39 17.97 -9.48 -5.23
N ASP A 40 17.41 -10.57 -5.73
CA ASP A 40 16.41 -11.38 -5.04
C ASP A 40 16.94 -11.90 -3.70
N SER A 41 18.23 -12.18 -3.65
CA SER A 41 18.98 -12.62 -2.47
C SER A 41 18.99 -11.59 -1.33
N ILE A 42 18.95 -10.30 -1.67
CA ILE A 42 18.87 -9.17 -0.72
C ILE A 42 17.40 -8.91 -0.40
N SER A 43 16.50 -8.97 -1.38
CA SER A 43 15.07 -8.73 -1.22
C SER A 43 14.44 -9.64 -0.16
N GLY A 44 14.84 -10.91 -0.11
CA GLY A 44 14.37 -11.86 0.91
C GLY A 44 14.79 -11.54 2.35
N LYS A 45 15.83 -10.72 2.54
CA LYS A 45 16.33 -10.30 3.86
C LYS A 45 15.71 -8.99 4.37
N ILE A 46 15.11 -8.20 3.49
CA ILE A 46 14.52 -6.90 3.84
C ILE A 46 13.19 -7.15 4.54
N ARG A 47 13.05 -6.58 5.73
CA ARG A 47 11.77 -6.63 6.43
C ARG A 47 10.82 -5.56 5.90
N TYR A 48 10.08 -5.88 4.85
CA TYR A 48 9.05 -5.00 4.34
C TYR A 48 7.96 -4.77 5.41
N PRO A 49 7.62 -3.50 5.73
CA PRO A 49 6.52 -3.24 6.64
C PRO A 49 5.23 -3.80 6.02
N HIS A 50 4.37 -4.43 6.83
CA HIS A 50 3.15 -5.03 6.31
C HIS A 50 2.26 -3.98 5.64
N TYR A 51 1.61 -4.36 4.53
CA TYR A 51 0.60 -3.53 3.90
C TYR A 51 -0.72 -3.67 4.66
N PRO A 52 -1.42 -2.56 5.00
CA PRO A 52 -2.69 -2.58 5.70
C PRO A 52 -3.86 -2.99 4.79
N PHE A 53 -3.68 -4.02 3.95
CA PHE A 53 -4.65 -4.44 2.94
C PHE A 53 -6.03 -4.72 3.53
N ARG A 54 -6.07 -5.34 4.71
CA ARG A 54 -7.32 -5.59 5.44
C ARG A 54 -8.12 -4.31 5.70
N TYR A 55 -7.48 -3.21 6.06
CA TYR A 55 -8.18 -1.95 6.36
C TYR A 55 -8.71 -1.28 5.09
N ILE A 56 -7.96 -1.38 3.99
CA ILE A 56 -8.38 -0.90 2.68
C ILE A 56 -9.69 -1.61 2.26
N LEU A 57 -9.73 -2.93 2.39
CA LEU A 57 -10.93 -3.71 2.12
C LEU A 57 -12.12 -3.32 2.99
N TRP A 58 -11.90 -3.10 4.29
CA TRP A 58 -12.98 -2.68 5.18
C TRP A 58 -13.54 -1.30 4.81
N ILE A 59 -12.67 -0.35 4.48
CA ILE A 59 -13.08 1.01 4.08
C ILE A 59 -13.83 0.97 2.74
N SER A 60 -13.34 0.20 1.76
CA SER A 60 -14.01 0.08 0.46
C SER A 60 -15.37 -0.63 0.59
N ALA A 61 -15.47 -1.65 1.43
CA ALA A 61 -16.74 -2.33 1.73
C ALA A 61 -17.74 -1.37 2.39
N LEU A 62 -17.30 -0.57 3.36
CA LEU A 62 -18.14 0.43 4.02
C LEU A 62 -18.65 1.48 3.03
N MET A 63 -17.79 1.97 2.13
CA MET A 63 -18.18 2.94 1.11
C MET A 63 -19.15 2.37 0.08
N ALA A 64 -18.94 1.12 -0.35
CA ALA A 64 -19.88 0.43 -1.24
C ALA A 64 -21.25 0.23 -0.60
N LEU A 65 -21.28 -0.14 0.69
CA LEU A 65 -22.53 -0.26 1.45
C LEU A 65 -23.25 1.08 1.58
N LEU A 66 -22.51 2.16 1.87
CA LEU A 66 -23.07 3.51 1.95
C LEU A 66 -23.69 3.95 0.62
N ALA A 67 -23.03 3.63 -0.50
CA ALA A 67 -23.53 3.93 -1.83
C ALA A 67 -24.78 3.12 -2.18
N LEU A 68 -24.83 1.84 -1.78
CA LEU A 68 -26.01 0.99 -1.94
C LEU A 68 -27.20 1.56 -1.14
N LEU A 69 -26.98 1.95 0.12
CA LEU A 69 -28.00 2.58 0.96
C LEU A 69 -28.47 3.91 0.36
N PHE A 70 -27.54 4.72 -0.15
CA PHE A 70 -27.87 5.98 -0.82
C PHE A 70 -28.72 5.75 -2.06
N GLN A 71 -28.40 4.73 -2.85
CA GLN A 71 -29.17 4.39 -4.05
C GLN A 71 -30.58 3.94 -3.70
N ILE A 72 -30.74 3.06 -2.69
CA ILE A 72 -32.07 2.66 -2.19
C ILE A 72 -32.84 3.89 -1.74
N TRP A 73 -32.25 4.74 -0.91
CA TRP A 73 -32.91 5.94 -0.40
C TRP A 73 -33.32 6.89 -1.54
N ALA A 74 -32.43 7.10 -2.51
CA ALA A 74 -32.69 7.96 -3.66
C ALA A 74 -33.85 7.43 -4.51
N THR A 75 -33.87 6.13 -4.81
CA THR A 75 -34.87 5.54 -5.72
C THR A 75 -36.17 5.13 -5.04
N THR A 76 -36.25 5.11 -3.71
CA THR A 76 -37.48 4.71 -2.98
C THR A 76 -38.12 5.86 -2.20
N VAL A 77 -37.33 6.76 -1.62
CA VAL A 77 -37.83 7.83 -0.74
C VAL A 77 -37.77 9.19 -1.43
N SER A 78 -36.60 9.58 -1.94
CA SER A 78 -36.40 10.94 -2.46
C SER A 78 -37.03 11.14 -3.82
N TYR A 79 -36.81 10.21 -4.76
CA TYR A 79 -37.36 10.26 -6.10
C TYR A 79 -37.74 8.85 -6.57
N PRO A 80 -38.94 8.37 -6.20
CA PRO A 80 -39.40 7.04 -6.58
C PRO A 80 -39.57 6.94 -8.10
N LEU A 81 -38.64 6.25 -8.75
CA LEU A 81 -38.59 6.07 -10.19
C LEU A 81 -39.24 4.75 -10.59
N PHE A 82 -40.42 4.83 -11.20
CA PHE A 82 -41.11 3.69 -11.78
C PHE A 82 -40.61 3.43 -13.21
N PHE A 83 -39.44 2.80 -13.33
CA PHE A 83 -38.95 2.39 -14.64
C PHE A 83 -39.68 1.14 -15.14
N SER A 84 -40.42 1.28 -16.24
CA SER A 84 -41.02 0.15 -16.97
C SER A 84 -41.98 -0.71 -16.12
N GLY A 85 -42.70 -0.12 -15.17
CA GLY A 85 -43.63 -0.84 -14.28
C GLY A 85 -42.94 -1.77 -13.26
N LYS A 86 -41.61 -1.76 -13.19
CA LYS A 86 -40.87 -2.52 -12.17
C LYS A 86 -40.90 -1.78 -10.84
N ASN A 87 -40.92 -2.56 -9.77
CA ASN A 87 -40.93 -2.02 -8.44
C ASN A 87 -39.63 -1.24 -8.18
N PRO A 88 -39.69 0.00 -7.67
CA PRO A 88 -38.51 0.84 -7.41
C PRO A 88 -37.54 0.28 -6.36
N SER A 89 -37.84 -0.88 -5.78
CA SER A 89 -37.03 -1.60 -4.80
C SER A 89 -36.42 -2.90 -5.37
N SER A 90 -36.20 -3.01 -6.69
CA SER A 90 -35.50 -4.15 -7.28
C SER A 90 -34.02 -4.18 -6.87
N TRP A 91 -33.74 -4.79 -5.72
CA TRP A 91 -32.41 -4.89 -5.12
C TRP A 91 -31.35 -5.54 -6.04
N ILE A 92 -31.77 -6.42 -6.95
CA ILE A 92 -30.91 -7.07 -7.94
C ILE A 92 -30.21 -6.06 -8.85
N LEU A 93 -30.87 -4.95 -9.20
CA LEU A 93 -30.30 -3.92 -10.06
C LEU A 93 -29.18 -3.14 -9.36
N TYR A 94 -29.10 -3.19 -8.03
CA TYR A 94 -28.09 -2.47 -7.25
C TYR A 94 -26.79 -3.27 -7.08
N ILE A 95 -26.82 -4.60 -7.30
CA ILE A 95 -25.65 -5.45 -7.10
C ILE A 95 -24.47 -5.08 -8.01
N PRO A 96 -24.66 -4.94 -9.35
CA PRO A 96 -23.53 -4.59 -10.23
C PRO A 96 -22.96 -3.21 -9.91
N PHE A 97 -23.83 -2.25 -9.59
CA PHE A 97 -23.42 -0.89 -9.22
C PHE A 97 -22.63 -0.86 -7.91
N ALA A 98 -23.11 -1.57 -6.88
CA ALA A 98 -22.40 -1.68 -5.61
C ALA A 98 -21.05 -2.39 -5.77
N PHE A 99 -20.95 -3.40 -6.64
CA PHE A 99 -19.70 -4.07 -6.97
C PHE A 99 -18.70 -3.11 -7.65
N GLU A 100 -19.14 -2.35 -8.65
CA GLU A 100 -18.28 -1.37 -9.34
C GLU A 100 -17.74 -0.30 -8.38
N LEU A 101 -18.60 0.22 -7.50
CA LEU A 101 -18.19 1.17 -6.46
C LEU A 101 -17.22 0.56 -5.45
N PHE A 102 -17.44 -0.69 -5.03
CA PHE A 102 -16.52 -1.41 -4.17
C PHE A 102 -15.12 -1.49 -4.79
N VAL A 103 -15.04 -1.92 -6.05
CA VAL A 103 -13.75 -2.02 -6.77
C VAL A 103 -13.13 -0.64 -6.94
N PHE A 104 -13.91 0.36 -7.33
CA PHE A 104 -13.43 1.73 -7.49
C PHE A 104 -12.81 2.28 -6.21
N PHE A 105 -13.52 2.21 -5.07
CA PHE A 105 -12.98 2.67 -3.80
C PHE A 105 -11.80 1.85 -3.31
N ALA A 106 -11.77 0.54 -3.57
CA ALA A 106 -10.62 -0.31 -3.23
C ALA A 106 -9.37 0.12 -3.98
N VAL A 107 -9.47 0.36 -5.29
CA VAL A 107 -8.35 0.81 -6.13
C VAL A 107 -7.89 2.21 -5.72
N VAL A 108 -8.81 3.15 -5.50
CA VAL A 108 -8.47 4.52 -5.07
C VAL A 108 -7.78 4.50 -3.71
N ALA A 109 -8.31 3.77 -2.73
CA ALA A 109 -7.71 3.67 -1.41
C ALA A 109 -6.33 2.98 -1.47
N ALA A 110 -6.18 1.92 -2.28
CA ALA A 110 -4.89 1.28 -2.49
C ALA A 110 -3.87 2.23 -3.13
N ALA A 111 -4.28 2.99 -4.14
CA ALA A 111 -3.43 3.98 -4.79
C ALA A 111 -2.96 5.07 -3.82
N ILE A 112 -3.86 5.61 -2.99
CA ILE A 112 -3.52 6.61 -1.98
C ILE A 112 -2.53 6.04 -0.95
N VAL A 113 -2.74 4.80 -0.49
CA VAL A 113 -1.83 4.15 0.48
C VAL A 113 -0.47 3.87 -0.16
N ALA A 114 -0.44 3.38 -1.40
CA ALA A 114 0.79 3.15 -2.13
C ALA A 114 1.56 4.46 -2.36
N TYR A 115 0.87 5.50 -2.81
CA TYR A 115 1.42 6.83 -3.03
C TYR A 115 1.96 7.42 -1.73
N SER A 116 1.15 7.56 -0.68
CA SER A 116 1.59 8.12 0.60
C SER A 116 2.81 7.38 1.17
N ARG A 117 2.87 6.06 1.01
CA ARG A 117 4.01 5.26 1.45
C ARG A 117 5.24 5.43 0.56
N MET A 118 5.08 5.57 -0.75
CA MET A 118 6.19 5.86 -1.67
C MET A 118 6.84 7.20 -1.30
N TYR A 119 6.04 8.22 -0.99
CA TYR A 119 6.57 9.54 -0.61
C TYR A 119 7.23 9.58 0.76
N MET A 120 6.84 8.69 1.68
CA MET A 120 7.40 8.68 3.03
C MET A 120 8.70 7.88 3.18
N PHE A 121 9.00 6.93 2.28
CA PHE A 121 10.07 5.95 2.50
C PHE A 121 11.17 5.87 1.43
N ARG A 122 11.09 6.58 0.31
CA ARG A 122 12.03 6.33 -0.82
C ARG A 122 12.71 7.54 -1.47
N PHE A 123 12.61 8.75 -0.93
CA PHE A 123 13.34 9.88 -1.50
C PHE A 123 14.68 10.10 -0.81
N ASP A 124 15.72 9.46 -1.35
CA ASP A 124 17.05 10.07 -1.36
C ASP A 124 17.33 10.47 -2.80
N PHE A 125 17.35 11.78 -3.09
CA PHE A 125 17.55 12.32 -4.44
C PHE A 125 19.02 12.27 -4.88
N ASN A 126 19.85 11.47 -4.20
CA ASN A 126 21.25 11.31 -4.56
C ASN A 126 21.43 10.09 -5.47
N GLU A 127 21.47 10.34 -6.78
CA GLU A 127 21.48 9.32 -7.85
C GLU A 127 22.72 8.41 -7.85
N ASN A 128 23.73 8.67 -7.01
CA ASN A 128 25.01 7.95 -7.02
C ASN A 128 25.33 7.21 -5.72
N LYS A 129 24.38 7.11 -4.78
CA LYS A 129 24.66 6.53 -3.45
C LYS A 129 23.72 5.39 -3.09
N TYR A 130 24.32 4.37 -2.48
CA TYR A 130 23.64 3.23 -1.89
C TYR A 130 23.68 3.33 -0.37
N TYR A 131 22.59 2.96 0.29
CA TYR A 131 22.49 2.99 1.75
C TYR A 131 22.04 1.64 2.28
N VAL A 132 22.77 1.13 3.27
CA VAL A 132 22.38 -0.05 4.05
C VAL A 132 22.00 0.39 5.45
N ILE A 133 20.77 0.09 5.88
CA ILE A 133 20.29 0.35 7.24
C ILE A 133 20.16 -0.99 7.97
N SER A 134 21.09 -1.25 8.90
CA SER A 134 21.15 -2.49 9.67
C SER A 134 20.97 -2.23 11.17
N LYS A 135 20.50 -3.25 11.89
CA LYS A 135 20.50 -3.22 13.36
C LYS A 135 21.89 -3.54 13.88
N GLU A 136 22.41 -2.70 14.75
CA GLU A 136 23.60 -3.04 15.52
C GLU A 136 23.17 -3.96 16.67
N ILE A 137 23.51 -5.24 16.57
CA ILE A 137 23.39 -6.18 17.69
C ILE A 137 24.67 -5.97 18.50
N GLN A 138 24.58 -5.31 19.65
CA GLN A 138 25.65 -5.41 20.65
C GLN A 138 25.52 -6.79 21.29
N GLU A 139 26.52 -7.64 21.05
CA GLU A 139 26.76 -8.86 21.84
C GLU A 139 27.09 -8.52 23.30
#